data_AF-J3DED7-F1
#
_entry.id   AF-J3DED7-F1
#
_cell.length_a   1.000
_cell.length_b   1.000
_cell.length_c   1.000
_cell.angle_alpha   90.00
_cell.angle_beta   90.00
_cell.angle_gamma   90.00
#
_symmetry.space_group_name_H-M   'P 1'
#
loop_
_entity.id
_entity.type
_entity.pdbx_description
1 polymer ?
#
loop_
_entity_poly.entity_id
_entity_poly.type
_entity_poly.pdbx_seq_one_letter_code
_entity_poly.pdbx_strand_id
1 'polypeptide(L)'
;MSYTQAEKLQLLMLCDIYKALGIKNSFDPNLIDEAVSTDNTWAIGWQYQSLNDGSEKPAHVKLFADTVEMYEMLEYTYSQMSAQDKAHVATAIPYFNPKTSLTFPGFDGNNESEYRSVGEIFKLMGLWQNVDLTRNSHSQKADMYQDMLDIYTPARKNTWSLGVGISMPSFISVLSV
;
A
#
# COMPACT_ATOMS: atom_id res chain seq x y z
N MET A 1 16.86 -10.27 -4.16
CA MET A 1 18.25 -10.29 -3.61
C MET A 1 18.26 -10.77 -2.14
N SER A 2 19.34 -11.40 -1.66
CA SER A 2 19.54 -11.75 -0.25
C SER A 2 20.98 -11.45 0.15
N TYR A 3 21.19 -10.91 1.35
CA TYR A 3 22.51 -10.52 1.85
C TYR A 3 22.93 -11.36 3.05
N THR A 4 24.21 -11.72 3.12
CA THR A 4 24.84 -12.26 4.33
C THR A 4 24.90 -11.20 5.43
N GLN A 5 25.05 -11.63 6.69
CA GLN A 5 25.20 -10.69 7.82
C GLN A 5 26.39 -9.73 7.66
N ALA A 6 27.48 -10.19 7.04
CA ALA A 6 28.65 -9.36 6.76
C ALA A 6 28.34 -8.29 5.69
N GLU A 7 27.65 -8.66 4.61
CA GLU A 7 27.22 -7.71 3.57
C GLU A 7 26.22 -6.69 4.11
N LYS A 8 25.25 -7.12 4.94
CA LYS A 8 24.34 -6.20 5.62
C LYS A 8 25.11 -5.17 6.46
N LEU A 9 26.02 -5.62 7.32
CA LEU A 9 26.82 -4.72 8.15
C LEU A 9 27.63 -3.72 7.30
N GLN A 10 28.24 -4.17 6.22
CA GLN A 10 28.97 -3.30 5.29
C GLN A 10 28.07 -2.24 4.65
N LEU A 11 26.89 -2.64 4.15
CA LEU A 11 25.92 -1.72 3.54
C LEU A 11 25.39 -0.69 4.55
N LEU A 12 25.10 -1.11 5.78
CA LEU A 12 24.61 -0.21 6.84
C LEU A 12 25.68 0.80 7.24
N MET A 13 26.93 0.37 7.44
CA MET A 13 28.05 1.29 7.68
C MET A 13 28.27 2.27 6.52
N LEU A 14 28.08 1.82 5.27
CA LEU A 14 28.16 2.70 4.10
C LEU A 14 27.01 3.72 4.08
N CYS A 15 25.79 3.32 4.46
CA CYS A 15 24.67 4.25 4.61
C CYS A 15 24.98 5.33 5.66
N ASP A 16 25.57 4.97 6.79
CA ASP A 16 25.97 5.93 7.82
C ASP A 16 27.04 6.91 7.32
N ILE A 17 28.04 6.42 6.59
CA ILE A 17 29.04 7.28 5.94
C ILE A 17 28.38 8.20 4.92
N TYR A 18 27.46 7.69 4.10
CA TYR A 18 26.76 8.45 3.07
C TYR A 18 25.91 9.57 3.67
N LYS A 19 25.20 9.28 4.78
CA LYS A 19 24.46 10.26 5.59
C LYS A 19 25.41 11.31 6.20
N ALA A 20 26.52 10.88 6.80
CA ALA A 20 27.50 11.77 7.43
C ALA A 20 28.18 12.72 6.43
N LEU A 21 28.43 12.26 5.21
CA LEU A 21 28.98 13.08 4.11
C LEU A 21 27.93 13.95 3.41
N GLY A 22 26.64 13.74 3.69
CA GLY A 22 25.56 14.56 3.14
C GLY A 22 25.34 14.39 1.64
N ILE A 23 25.63 13.22 1.07
CA ILE A 23 25.51 12.97 -0.37
C ILE A 23 24.01 12.93 -0.78
N LYS A 24 23.64 13.59 -1.89
CA LYS A 24 22.22 13.76 -2.31
C LYS A 24 21.86 13.25 -3.71
N ASN A 25 22.82 12.97 -4.58
CA ASN A 25 22.56 12.81 -6.03
C ASN A 25 22.66 11.37 -6.54
N SER A 26 22.55 10.37 -5.66
CA SER A 26 22.64 8.97 -6.06
C SER A 26 21.58 8.14 -5.34
N PHE A 27 21.93 7.41 -4.28
CA PHE A 27 21.00 6.60 -3.52
C PHE A 27 20.45 7.33 -2.30
N ASP A 28 19.28 6.91 -1.84
CA ASP A 28 18.71 7.31 -0.56
C ASP A 28 19.21 6.33 0.51
N PRO A 29 20.11 6.76 1.40
CA PRO A 29 20.67 5.88 2.41
C PRO A 29 19.66 5.47 3.48
N ASN A 30 18.56 6.21 3.67
CA ASN A 30 17.51 5.81 4.63
C ASN A 30 16.67 4.66 4.07
N LEU A 31 16.32 4.73 2.78
CA LEU A 31 15.60 3.65 2.13
C LEU A 31 16.43 2.35 2.07
N ILE A 32 17.71 2.46 1.72
CA ILE A 32 18.60 1.28 1.66
C ILE A 32 18.77 0.67 3.05
N ASP A 33 19.00 1.49 4.07
CA ASP A 33 19.12 1.05 5.46
C ASP A 33 17.85 0.29 5.92
N GLU A 34 16.67 0.87 5.73
CA GLU A 34 15.40 0.24 6.08
C GLU A 34 15.20 -1.08 5.32
N ALA A 35 15.44 -1.10 4.00
CA ALA A 35 15.28 -2.29 3.17
C ALA A 35 16.25 -3.42 3.57
N VAL A 36 17.49 -3.10 3.95
CA VAL A 36 18.51 -4.08 4.32
C VAL A 36 18.30 -4.59 5.76
N SER A 37 17.96 -3.70 6.68
CA SER A 37 17.77 -4.03 8.11
C SER A 37 16.51 -4.86 8.36
N THR A 38 15.47 -4.67 7.54
CA THR A 38 14.18 -5.40 7.64
C THR A 38 14.05 -6.56 6.66
N ASP A 39 15.10 -6.91 5.91
CA ASP A 39 15.10 -7.93 4.85
C ASP A 39 14.12 -7.68 3.69
N ASN A 40 13.62 -6.45 3.56
CA ASN A 40 12.73 -6.00 2.48
C ASN A 40 13.50 -5.52 1.24
N THR A 41 14.45 -6.32 0.74
CA THR A 41 15.33 -5.92 -0.38
C THR A 41 14.60 -5.72 -1.71
N TRP A 42 13.36 -6.20 -1.83
CA TRP A 42 12.46 -5.88 -2.96
C TRP A 42 12.32 -4.37 -3.18
N ALA A 43 12.44 -3.59 -2.10
CA ALA A 43 12.33 -2.14 -2.12
C ALA A 43 13.40 -1.47 -3.00
N ILE A 44 14.61 -2.05 -3.02
CA ILE A 44 15.75 -1.51 -3.78
C ILE A 44 15.44 -1.60 -5.28
N GLY A 45 14.99 -2.77 -5.77
CA GLY A 45 14.60 -2.94 -7.16
C GLY A 45 13.33 -2.17 -7.54
N TRP A 46 12.43 -1.93 -6.58
CA TRP A 46 11.26 -1.07 -6.77
C TRP A 46 11.67 0.38 -7.04
N GLN A 47 12.49 0.96 -6.15
CA GLN A 47 12.90 2.36 -6.24
C GLN A 47 13.92 2.59 -7.37
N TYR A 48 14.89 1.71 -7.49
CA TYR A 48 16.00 1.82 -8.43
C TYR A 48 15.85 0.78 -9.52
N GLN A 49 15.10 1.13 -10.57
CA GLN A 49 14.78 0.20 -11.66
C GLN A 49 16.01 -0.41 -12.36
N SER A 50 17.15 0.28 -12.36
CA SER A 50 18.42 -0.25 -12.88
C SER A 50 18.98 -1.43 -12.07
N LEU A 51 18.53 -1.62 -10.83
CA LEU A 51 18.90 -2.72 -9.93
C LEU A 51 17.80 -3.78 -9.82
N ASN A 52 16.71 -3.63 -10.57
CA ASN A 52 15.63 -4.61 -10.60
C ASN A 52 16.13 -5.91 -11.25
N ASP A 53 16.12 -7.01 -10.49
CA ASP A 53 16.57 -8.33 -10.93
C ASP A 53 15.45 -9.15 -11.61
N GLY A 54 14.27 -8.55 -11.79
CA GLY A 54 13.10 -9.22 -12.38
C GLY A 54 12.41 -10.20 -11.44
N SER A 55 12.83 -10.29 -10.18
CA SER A 55 12.15 -11.13 -9.20
C SER A 55 10.72 -10.64 -8.93
N GLU A 56 9.82 -11.60 -8.71
CA GLU A 56 8.46 -11.27 -8.27
C GLU A 56 8.50 -10.66 -6.87
N LYS A 57 7.63 -9.68 -6.66
CA LYS A 57 7.49 -9.03 -5.37
C LYS A 57 6.81 -9.99 -4.40
N PRO A 58 7.17 -9.97 -3.10
CA PRO A 58 6.50 -10.80 -2.10
C PRO A 58 4.99 -10.56 -2.08
N ALA A 59 4.20 -11.61 -1.83
CA ALA A 59 2.74 -11.54 -1.85
C ALA A 59 2.18 -10.48 -0.89
N HIS A 60 2.73 -10.35 0.32
CA HIS A 60 2.30 -9.35 1.31
C HIS A 60 2.55 -7.91 0.84
N VAL A 61 3.63 -7.65 0.08
CA VAL A 61 3.91 -6.33 -0.52
C VAL A 61 2.88 -6.01 -1.58
N LYS A 62 2.53 -6.99 -2.41
CA LYS A 62 1.49 -6.85 -3.43
C LYS A 62 0.12 -6.58 -2.80
N LEU A 63 -0.26 -7.37 -1.78
CA LEU A 63 -1.50 -7.17 -1.04
C LEU A 63 -1.58 -5.75 -0.48
N PHE A 64 -0.51 -5.26 0.16
CA PHE A 64 -0.44 -3.90 0.69
C PHE A 64 -0.69 -2.85 -0.40
N ALA A 65 0.11 -2.88 -1.47
CA ALA A 65 0.05 -1.90 -2.54
C ALA A 65 -1.32 -1.88 -3.23
N ASP A 66 -1.84 -3.06 -3.59
CA ASP A 66 -3.15 -3.20 -4.22
C ASP A 66 -4.28 -2.71 -3.31
N THR A 67 -4.17 -2.95 -1.99
CA THR A 67 -5.16 -2.48 -1.00
C THR A 67 -5.20 -0.96 -0.92
N VAL A 68 -4.03 -0.30 -0.86
CA VAL A 68 -3.98 1.17 -0.83
C VAL A 68 -4.56 1.75 -2.11
N GLU A 69 -4.19 1.22 -3.28
CA GLU A 69 -4.77 1.63 -4.56
C GLU A 69 -6.29 1.40 -4.62
N MET A 70 -6.77 0.29 -4.06
CA MET A 70 -8.21 0.01 -3.98
C MET A 70 -8.92 1.09 -3.16
N TYR A 71 -8.42 1.45 -1.98
CA TYR A 71 -9.04 2.49 -1.15
C TYR A 71 -9.04 3.86 -1.85
N GLU A 72 -7.94 4.27 -2.48
CA GLU A 72 -7.92 5.51 -3.28
C GLU A 72 -8.95 5.46 -4.41
N MET A 73 -9.12 4.31 -5.06
CA MET A 73 -10.11 4.14 -6.12
C MET A 73 -11.55 4.17 -5.59
N LEU A 74 -11.80 3.61 -4.40
CA LEU A 74 -13.11 3.68 -3.75
C LEU A 74 -13.44 5.12 -3.37
N GLU A 75 -12.51 5.85 -2.75
CA GLU A 75 -12.68 7.27 -2.44
C GLU A 75 -12.93 8.09 -3.72
N TYR A 76 -12.12 7.87 -4.75
CA TYR A 76 -12.31 8.51 -6.06
C TYR A 76 -13.70 8.21 -6.64
N THR A 77 -14.10 6.94 -6.71
CA THR A 77 -15.40 6.52 -7.27
C THR A 77 -16.54 7.19 -6.51
N TYR A 78 -16.51 7.17 -5.17
CA TYR A 78 -17.53 7.83 -4.34
C TYR A 78 -17.54 9.35 -4.54
N SER A 79 -16.38 9.99 -4.76
CA SER A 79 -16.31 11.43 -5.00
C SER A 79 -17.08 11.86 -6.25
N GLN A 80 -17.06 11.02 -7.30
CA GLN A 80 -17.73 11.29 -8.58
C GLN A 80 -19.24 11.02 -8.55
N MET A 81 -19.75 10.31 -7.52
CA MET A 81 -21.17 9.98 -7.41
C MET A 81 -22.05 11.21 -7.18
N SER A 82 -23.24 11.17 -7.79
CA SER A 82 -24.30 12.14 -7.54
C SER A 82 -24.82 12.07 -6.10
N ALA A 83 -25.60 13.07 -5.67
CA ALA A 83 -26.24 13.02 -4.34
C ALA A 83 -27.21 11.83 -4.19
N GLN A 84 -27.89 11.46 -5.28
CA GLN A 84 -28.80 10.31 -5.30
C GLN A 84 -28.03 9.00 -5.13
N ASP A 85 -26.92 8.85 -5.85
CA ASP A 85 -26.04 7.70 -5.79
C ASP A 85 -25.44 7.52 -4.39
N LYS A 86 -24.97 8.62 -3.77
CA LYS A 86 -24.45 8.60 -2.39
C LYS A 86 -25.52 8.20 -1.37
N ALA A 87 -26.77 8.64 -1.55
CA ALA A 87 -27.89 8.21 -0.72
C ALA A 87 -28.21 6.72 -0.89
N HIS A 88 -28.07 6.20 -2.12
CA HIS A 88 -28.22 4.78 -2.39
C HIS A 88 -27.16 3.95 -1.67
N VAL A 89 -25.87 4.34 -1.77
CA VAL A 89 -24.77 3.69 -1.05
C VAL A 89 -25.01 3.65 0.45
N ALA A 90 -25.39 4.78 1.06
CA ALA A 90 -25.65 4.87 2.49
C ALA A 90 -26.81 3.98 2.97
N THR A 91 -27.74 3.64 2.07
CA THR A 91 -28.84 2.72 2.35
C THR A 91 -28.43 1.26 2.14
N ALA A 92 -27.58 0.99 1.16
CA ALA A 92 -27.19 -0.37 0.76
C ALA A 92 -26.13 -1.00 1.67
N ILE A 93 -25.24 -0.18 2.26
CA ILE A 93 -24.12 -0.67 3.06
C ILE A 93 -24.39 -0.34 4.55
N PRO A 94 -24.54 -1.37 5.43
CA PRO A 94 -24.71 -1.14 6.86
C PRO A 94 -23.58 -0.32 7.48
N TYR A 95 -23.94 0.67 8.32
CA TYR A 95 -23.00 1.53 9.04
C TYR A 95 -22.01 2.31 8.15
N PHE A 96 -22.33 2.48 6.86
CA PHE A 96 -21.45 3.20 5.95
C PHE A 96 -21.21 4.64 6.40
N ASN A 97 -19.94 5.01 6.48
CA ASN A 97 -19.52 6.37 6.74
C ASN A 97 -18.35 6.69 5.81
N PRO A 98 -18.49 7.67 4.89
CA PRO A 98 -17.44 7.97 3.92
C PRO A 98 -16.06 8.23 4.54
N LYS A 99 -16.00 8.81 5.75
CA LYS A 99 -14.73 9.13 6.41
C LYS A 99 -14.01 7.92 7.01
N THR A 100 -14.70 6.80 7.20
CA THR A 100 -14.11 5.60 7.81
C THR A 100 -14.16 4.40 6.89
N SER A 101 -15.22 4.25 6.09
CA SER A 101 -15.40 3.17 5.13
C SER A 101 -14.51 3.32 3.89
N LEU A 102 -14.09 4.54 3.54
CA LEU A 102 -13.26 4.81 2.35
C LEU A 102 -11.81 5.17 2.70
N THR A 103 -11.47 5.22 3.98
CA THR A 103 -10.11 5.49 4.43
C THR A 103 -9.42 4.19 4.76
N PHE A 104 -8.20 4.00 4.23
CA PHE A 104 -7.37 2.84 4.53
C PHE A 104 -7.21 2.66 6.06
N PRO A 105 -7.64 1.52 6.63
CA PRO A 105 -7.59 1.27 8.07
C PRO A 105 -6.18 1.00 8.59
N GLY A 106 -5.26 0.61 7.72
CA GLY A 106 -3.97 0.04 8.11
C GLY A 106 -4.00 -1.47 8.33
N PHE A 107 -2.93 -2.01 8.88
CA PHE A 107 -2.80 -3.42 9.28
C PHE A 107 -2.64 -3.53 10.80
N ASP A 108 -2.84 -4.73 11.35
CA ASP A 108 -2.69 -4.97 12.78
C ASP A 108 -1.22 -4.95 13.18
N GLY A 109 -0.82 -3.92 13.93
CA GLY A 109 0.56 -3.79 14.38
C GLY A 109 1.06 -4.92 15.30
N ASN A 110 0.16 -5.73 15.88
CA ASN A 110 0.52 -6.81 16.78
C ASN A 110 0.59 -8.18 16.10
N ASN A 111 -0.24 -8.42 15.09
CA ASN A 111 -0.41 -9.74 14.46
C ASN A 111 -0.02 -9.76 12.97
N GLU A 112 0.14 -8.60 12.33
CA GLU A 112 0.43 -8.41 10.90
C GLU A 112 1.68 -7.52 10.73
N SER A 113 2.71 -7.79 11.54
CA SER A 113 3.88 -6.92 11.69
C SER A 113 4.72 -6.73 10.42
N GLU A 114 4.67 -7.69 9.49
CA GLU A 114 5.36 -7.62 8.20
C GLU A 114 4.89 -6.42 7.37
N TYR A 115 3.60 -6.09 7.41
CA TYR A 115 3.03 -4.96 6.67
C TYR A 115 3.48 -3.60 7.21
N ARG A 116 3.90 -3.54 8.48
CA ARG A 116 4.46 -2.32 9.06
C ARG A 116 5.72 -1.87 8.32
N SER A 117 6.66 -2.79 8.12
CA SER A 117 7.90 -2.50 7.39
C SER A 117 7.62 -2.11 5.93
N VAL A 118 6.62 -2.74 5.30
CA VAL A 118 6.18 -2.36 3.94
C VAL A 118 5.66 -0.92 3.91
N GLY A 119 4.81 -0.54 4.86
CA GLY A 119 4.26 0.81 4.97
C GLY A 119 5.33 1.88 5.18
N GLU A 120 6.31 1.64 6.06
CA GLU A 120 7.43 2.57 6.29
C GLU A 120 8.30 2.72 5.03
N ILE A 121 8.57 1.62 4.33
CA ILE A 121 9.33 1.64 3.08
C ILE A 121 8.60 2.45 1.99
N PHE A 122 7.30 2.22 1.80
CA PHE A 122 6.53 2.99 0.83
C PHE A 122 6.46 4.49 1.17
N LYS A 123 6.42 4.82 2.46
CA LYS A 123 6.52 6.20 2.94
C LYS A 123 7.88 6.82 2.63
N LEU A 124 8.98 6.08 2.83
CA LEU A 124 10.34 6.52 2.45
C LEU A 124 10.49 6.74 0.94
N MET A 125 9.83 5.91 0.12
CA MET A 125 9.76 6.10 -1.33
C MET A 125 8.91 7.31 -1.76
N GLY A 126 8.14 7.89 -0.83
CA GLY A 126 7.24 9.00 -1.11
C GLY A 126 5.98 8.61 -1.90
N LEU A 127 5.57 7.34 -1.82
CA LEU A 127 4.34 6.84 -2.44
C LEU A 127 3.12 7.17 -1.57
N TRP A 128 1.95 7.33 -2.20
CA TRP A 128 0.65 7.55 -1.53
C TRP A 128 0.70 8.57 -0.39
N GLN A 129 1.27 9.75 -0.64
CA GLN A 129 1.58 10.76 0.40
C GLN A 129 0.38 11.24 1.22
N ASN A 130 -0.84 11.04 0.74
CA ASN A 130 -2.07 11.42 1.43
C ASN A 130 -2.68 10.29 2.28
N VAL A 131 -2.06 9.11 2.29
CA VAL A 131 -2.52 7.93 3.01
C VAL A 131 -1.59 7.69 4.20
N ASP A 132 -2.17 7.41 5.37
CA ASP A 132 -1.41 6.95 6.54
C ASP A 132 -1.06 5.46 6.37
N LEU A 133 0.09 5.21 5.73
CA LEU A 133 0.58 3.86 5.41
C LEU A 133 1.02 3.04 6.63
N THR A 134 1.15 3.66 7.81
CA THR A 134 1.64 2.97 9.01
C THR A 134 0.60 2.95 10.13
N ARG A 135 -0.66 3.24 9.76
CA ARG A 135 -1.82 3.16 10.64
C ARG A 135 -1.97 1.76 11.22
N ASN A 136 -2.25 1.70 12.52
CA ASN A 136 -2.59 0.45 13.21
C ASN A 136 -4.10 0.27 13.20
N SER A 137 -4.59 -0.80 12.56
CA SER A 137 -6.01 -1.14 12.51
C SER A 137 -6.55 -1.71 13.83
N HIS A 138 -5.66 -2.11 14.75
CA HIS A 138 -5.97 -2.81 16.00
C HIS A 138 -6.81 -4.10 15.81
N SER A 139 -6.83 -4.65 14.59
CA SER A 139 -7.54 -5.89 14.24
C SER A 139 -6.97 -6.44 12.93
N GLN A 140 -6.80 -7.75 12.81
CA GLN A 140 -6.28 -8.37 11.58
C GLN A 140 -7.18 -8.04 10.39
N LYS A 141 -6.58 -7.63 9.26
CA LYS A 141 -7.30 -7.16 8.06
C LYS A 141 -6.88 -7.85 6.76
N ALA A 142 -5.75 -8.55 6.72
CA ALA A 142 -5.18 -9.10 5.49
C ALA A 142 -6.17 -9.98 4.71
N ASP A 143 -6.84 -10.92 5.38
CA ASP A 143 -7.82 -11.81 4.74
C ASP A 143 -9.02 -11.02 4.17
N MET A 144 -9.55 -10.07 4.94
CA MET A 144 -10.63 -9.20 4.50
C MET A 144 -10.22 -8.36 3.29
N TYR A 145 -8.99 -7.81 3.28
CA TYR A 145 -8.48 -7.08 2.12
C TYR A 145 -8.33 -7.97 0.90
N GLN A 146 -7.92 -9.23 1.06
CA GLN A 146 -7.86 -10.19 -0.03
C GLN A 146 -9.26 -10.44 -0.62
N ASP A 147 -10.26 -10.69 0.23
CA ASP A 147 -11.66 -10.88 -0.20
C ASP A 147 -12.19 -9.65 -0.95
N MET A 148 -11.89 -8.44 -0.47
CA MET A 148 -12.24 -7.19 -1.15
C MET A 148 -11.56 -7.07 -2.52
N LEU A 149 -10.26 -7.43 -2.60
CA LEU A 149 -9.48 -7.38 -3.84
C LEU A 149 -9.95 -8.38 -4.89
N ASP A 150 -10.45 -9.54 -4.47
CA ASP A 150 -11.02 -10.54 -5.38
C ASP A 150 -12.26 -10.03 -6.11
N ILE A 151 -13.02 -9.11 -5.48
CA ILE A 151 -14.14 -8.40 -6.10
C ILE A 151 -13.65 -7.18 -6.88
N TYR A 152 -12.75 -6.39 -6.29
CA TYR A 152 -12.30 -5.12 -6.85
C TYR A 152 -11.49 -5.29 -8.13
N THR A 153 -10.57 -6.26 -8.18
CA THR A 153 -9.66 -6.45 -9.32
C THR A 153 -10.41 -6.67 -10.64
N PRO A 154 -11.38 -7.61 -10.75
CA PRO A 154 -12.18 -7.74 -11.96
C PRO A 154 -13.07 -6.52 -12.21
N ALA A 155 -13.61 -5.87 -11.18
CA ALA A 155 -14.41 -4.65 -11.34
C ALA A 155 -13.60 -3.50 -11.95
N ARG A 156 -12.37 -3.26 -11.46
CA ARG A 156 -11.44 -2.27 -12.02
C ARG A 156 -11.11 -2.58 -13.47
N LYS A 157 -10.86 -3.85 -13.80
CA LYS A 157 -10.53 -4.25 -15.18
C LYS A 157 -11.70 -4.07 -16.16
N ASN A 158 -12.92 -4.38 -15.73
CA ASN A 158 -14.06 -4.54 -16.64
C ASN A 158 -15.02 -3.34 -16.66
N THR A 159 -15.07 -2.56 -15.57
CA THR A 159 -16.10 -1.53 -15.39
C THR A 159 -15.55 -0.14 -15.14
N TRP A 160 -14.24 -0.01 -14.95
CA TRP A 160 -13.65 1.29 -14.66
C TRP A 160 -13.78 2.24 -15.85
N SER A 161 -14.14 3.49 -15.57
CA SER A 161 -14.12 4.58 -16.54
C SER A 161 -13.63 5.89 -15.90
N LEU A 162 -12.89 6.67 -16.69
CA LEU A 162 -12.38 7.97 -16.27
C LEU A 162 -13.54 8.93 -15.99
N GLY A 163 -13.51 9.62 -14.85
CA GLY A 163 -14.57 10.54 -14.41
C GLY A 163 -15.73 9.87 -13.67
N VAL A 164 -15.68 8.55 -13.50
CA VAL A 164 -16.71 7.78 -12.77
C VAL A 164 -16.08 6.86 -11.73
N GLY A 165 -15.04 6.12 -12.10
CA GLY A 165 -14.48 5.04 -11.27
C GLY A 165 -15.09 3.67 -11.62
N ILE A 166 -15.23 2.79 -10.63
CA ILE A 166 -15.89 1.47 -10.82
C ILE A 166 -17.42 1.58 -10.77
N SER A 167 -18.14 0.58 -11.27
CA SER A 167 -19.60 0.59 -11.25
C SER A 167 -20.18 0.59 -9.82
N MET A 168 -21.34 1.21 -9.64
CA MET A 168 -22.05 1.27 -8.35
C MET A 168 -22.29 -0.13 -7.72
N PRO A 169 -22.74 -1.17 -8.46
CA PRO A 169 -22.89 -2.50 -7.87
C PRO A 169 -21.57 -3.09 -7.37
N SER A 170 -20.48 -2.89 -8.12
CA SER A 170 -19.15 -3.36 -7.71
C SER A 170 -18.65 -2.61 -6.49
N PHE A 171 -18.83 -1.28 -6.44
CA PHE A 171 -18.48 -0.46 -5.29
C PHE A 171 -19.17 -0.93 -4.01
N ILE A 172 -20.49 -1.18 -4.07
CA ILE A 172 -21.25 -1.70 -2.94
C ILE A 172 -20.74 -3.10 -2.54
N SER A 173 -20.49 -3.97 -3.52
CA SER A 173 -20.03 -5.34 -3.26
C SER A 173 -18.67 -5.39 -2.57
N VAL A 174 -17.71 -4.57 -3.01
CA VAL A 174 -16.37 -4.48 -2.39
C VAL A 174 -16.47 -4.05 -0.93
N LEU A 175 -17.35 -3.12 -0.60
CA LEU A 175 -17.49 -2.58 0.77
C LEU A 175 -18.47 -3.38 1.66
N SER A 176 -19.05 -4.47 1.13
CA SER A 176 -20.01 -5.31 1.86
C SER A 176 -19.46 -6.70 2.22
N VAL A 177 -18.16 -6.92 1.99
CA VAL A 177 -17.39 -8.05 2.53
C VAL A 177 -17.37 -7.98 4.05
#